data_AF-A0A355UGE0-F1
#
_entry.id   AF-A0A355UGE0-F1
#
_cell.length_a   1.000
_cell.length_b   1.000
_cell.length_c   1.000
_cell.angle_alpha   90.00
_cell.angle_beta   90.00
_cell.angle_gamma   90.00
#
_symmetry.space_group_name_H-M   'P 1'
#
loop_
_entity.id
_entity.type
_entity.pdbx_description
1 polymer ?
#
loop_
_entity_poly.entity_id
_entity_poly.type
_entity_poly.pdbx_seq_one_letter_code
_entity_poly.pdbx_strand_id
1 'polypeptide(L)'
;LFDYYQTIKKDETRYIFQKKIKNHPELYSNLKQNEKKKTLFDWIHLVKGIKEKQNDLRLSEWTALSFTLKIIDAIREFRDQKVISINSLLNKDSSPDIYIHPANFLIPSSLFKPFPETWNDLETAMREVIFEIRPKEEQIKDERYQTSSLNSIFYDKDIVTLYGISIIMIQLLCRKNSFPWVWNLSDRNLIWSKVITKQLTENAISSFSQLIIQSCLSARNRETLLFNSRNISVNDITYDPPIIHSLDKLAEEITKTLNILRQNRISVEDNSPRQLIPVSLIWLSNKNNPFREDNNE
;
A
#
# COMPACT_ATOMS: atom_id res chain seq x y z
N LEU A 1 -13.31 -8.59 -11.33
CA LEU A 1 -14.70 -9.12 -11.30
C LEU A 1 -15.60 -8.40 -10.29
N PHE A 2 -15.22 -8.25 -9.02
CA PHE A 2 -16.05 -7.54 -8.02
C PHE A 2 -16.23 -6.04 -8.33
N ASP A 3 -15.22 -5.38 -8.90
CA ASP A 3 -15.36 -3.98 -9.37
C ASP A 3 -16.33 -3.87 -10.55
N TYR A 4 -16.33 -4.85 -11.47
CA TYR A 4 -17.32 -4.95 -12.55
C TYR A 4 -18.73 -5.22 -12.01
N TYR A 5 -18.86 -6.02 -10.95
CA TYR A 5 -20.14 -6.20 -10.26
C TYR A 5 -20.69 -4.90 -9.67
N GLN A 6 -19.81 -4.02 -9.17
CA GLN A 6 -20.21 -2.72 -8.63
C GLN A 6 -20.63 -1.73 -9.72
N THR A 7 -20.14 -1.87 -10.96
CA THR A 7 -20.52 -1.00 -12.09
C THR A 7 -21.83 -1.41 -12.77
N ILE A 8 -22.34 -2.62 -12.51
CA ILE A 8 -23.63 -3.08 -13.02
C ILE A 8 -24.77 -2.40 -12.25
N LYS A 9 -25.47 -1.48 -12.93
CA LYS A 9 -26.63 -0.74 -12.38
C LYS A 9 -27.98 -1.48 -12.52
N LYS A 10 -28.06 -2.53 -13.34
CA LYS A 10 -29.28 -3.30 -13.59
C LYS A 10 -29.31 -4.57 -12.72
N ASP A 11 -30.39 -4.75 -11.96
CA ASP A 11 -30.51 -5.85 -10.98
C ASP A 11 -30.49 -7.24 -11.63
N GLU A 12 -31.08 -7.41 -12.82
CA GLU A 12 -31.06 -8.69 -13.55
C GLU A 12 -29.64 -9.10 -13.96
N THR A 13 -28.83 -8.14 -14.41
CA THR A 13 -27.44 -8.40 -14.82
C THR A 13 -26.56 -8.70 -13.60
N ARG A 14 -26.85 -8.08 -12.43
CA ARG A 14 -26.23 -8.44 -11.15
C ARG A 14 -26.57 -9.86 -10.73
N TYR A 15 -27.84 -10.25 -10.84
CA TYR A 15 -28.29 -11.59 -10.50
C TYR A 15 -27.62 -12.67 -11.38
N ILE A 16 -27.55 -12.44 -12.70
CA ILE A 16 -26.87 -13.34 -13.64
C ILE A 16 -25.37 -13.44 -13.32
N PHE A 17 -24.73 -12.33 -12.97
CA PHE A 17 -23.33 -12.29 -12.58
C PHE A 17 -23.07 -13.06 -11.27
N GLN A 18 -23.90 -12.86 -10.24
CA GLN A 18 -23.83 -13.63 -9.00
C GLN A 18 -24.04 -15.13 -9.23
N LYS A 19 -24.97 -15.50 -10.12
CA LYS A 19 -25.24 -16.91 -10.48
C LYS A 19 -24.04 -17.54 -11.20
N LYS A 20 -23.37 -16.80 -12.09
CA LYS A 20 -22.12 -17.26 -12.73
C LYS A 20 -20.97 -17.37 -11.74
N ILE A 21 -20.82 -16.40 -10.82
CA ILE A 21 -19.79 -16.45 -9.77
C ILE A 21 -20.00 -17.62 -8.79
N LYS A 22 -21.24 -17.95 -8.42
CA LYS A 22 -21.54 -19.11 -7.58
C LYS A 22 -21.09 -20.44 -8.19
N ASN A 23 -20.96 -20.50 -9.52
CA ASN A 23 -20.48 -21.67 -10.25
C ASN A 23 -18.95 -21.70 -10.40
N HIS A 24 -18.25 -20.67 -9.95
CA HIS A 24 -16.79 -20.54 -9.94
C HIS A 24 -16.32 -20.25 -8.51
N PRO A 25 -16.45 -21.23 -7.59
CA PRO A 25 -16.10 -21.05 -6.19
C PRO A 25 -14.66 -20.57 -6.02
N GLU A 26 -13.71 -20.92 -6.87
CA GLU A 26 -12.34 -20.41 -6.90
C GLU A 26 -12.20 -18.87 -7.04
N LEU A 27 -13.20 -18.18 -7.60
CA LEU A 27 -13.23 -16.72 -7.70
C LEU A 27 -13.74 -16.05 -6.42
N TYR A 28 -14.28 -16.83 -5.47
CA TYR A 28 -15.01 -16.36 -4.28
C TYR A 28 -14.80 -17.20 -3.00
N SER A 29 -14.01 -18.27 -3.05
CA SER A 29 -13.84 -19.30 -1.99
C SER A 29 -13.18 -18.75 -0.74
N ASN A 30 -12.63 -17.55 -0.83
CA ASN A 30 -12.02 -16.79 0.25
C ASN A 30 -13.01 -16.05 1.17
N LEU A 31 -14.33 -16.20 0.94
CA LEU A 31 -15.39 -15.76 1.85
C LEU A 31 -15.83 -16.82 2.88
N LYS A 32 -14.97 -17.76 3.27
CA LYS A 32 -15.02 -18.18 4.68
C LYS A 32 -14.57 -16.98 5.50
N GLN A 33 -15.50 -16.07 5.78
CA GLN A 33 -15.32 -15.07 6.83
C GLN A 33 -15.08 -15.86 8.10
N ASN A 34 -13.82 -16.03 8.45
CA ASN A 34 -13.46 -16.37 9.81
C ASN A 34 -14.02 -15.21 10.64
N GLU A 35 -14.93 -15.46 11.57
CA GLU A 35 -15.53 -14.40 12.39
C GLU A 35 -14.46 -13.49 13.01
N LYS A 36 -13.27 -14.04 13.27
CA LYS A 36 -12.12 -13.35 13.85
C LYS A 36 -11.27 -12.53 12.88
N LYS A 37 -11.34 -12.78 11.56
CA LYS A 37 -10.46 -12.16 10.56
C LYS A 37 -11.22 -11.70 9.33
N LYS A 38 -10.95 -10.46 8.92
CA LYS A 38 -11.42 -9.87 7.66
C LYS A 38 -10.24 -9.54 6.76
N THR A 39 -10.49 -9.09 5.54
CA THR A 39 -9.41 -8.71 4.64
C THR A 39 -9.12 -7.20 4.70
N LEU A 40 -7.93 -6.79 4.28
CA LEU A 40 -7.61 -5.37 4.07
C LEU A 40 -8.52 -4.75 2.99
N PHE A 41 -9.02 -5.54 2.03
CA PHE A 41 -10.02 -5.07 1.08
C PHE A 41 -11.33 -4.66 1.79
N ASP A 42 -11.78 -5.45 2.77
CA ASP A 42 -12.95 -5.13 3.58
C ASP A 42 -12.74 -3.84 4.40
N TRP A 43 -11.52 -3.60 4.86
CA TRP A 43 -11.15 -2.34 5.52
C TRP A 43 -11.28 -1.14 4.59
N ILE A 44 -10.66 -1.19 3.40
CA ILE A 44 -10.75 -0.11 2.41
C ILE A 44 -12.22 0.16 2.05
N HIS A 45 -13.03 -0.90 1.93
CA HIS A 45 -14.46 -0.78 1.68
C HIS A 45 -15.22 -0.11 2.84
N LEU A 46 -14.91 -0.48 4.09
CA LEU A 46 -15.47 0.14 5.29
C LEU A 46 -15.17 1.64 5.30
N VAL A 47 -13.90 2.01 5.16
CA VAL A 47 -13.42 3.39 5.27
C VAL A 47 -13.98 4.27 4.16
N LYS A 48 -14.14 3.72 2.94
CA LYS A 48 -14.83 4.39 1.83
C LYS A 48 -16.29 4.76 2.15
N GLY A 49 -16.97 3.97 2.97
CA GLY A 49 -18.37 4.18 3.36
C GLY A 49 -18.58 5.17 4.52
N ILE A 50 -17.51 5.60 5.19
CA ILE A 50 -17.59 6.55 6.31
C ILE A 50 -17.87 7.94 5.73
N LYS A 51 -19.07 8.48 6.01
CA LYS A 51 -19.39 9.88 5.74
C LYS A 51 -18.54 10.77 6.64
N GLU A 52 -17.93 11.81 6.07
CA GLU A 52 -16.89 12.66 6.64
C GLU A 52 -17.14 13.03 8.11
N LYS A 53 -16.58 12.24 9.02
CA LYS A 53 -16.30 12.65 10.40
C LYS A 53 -14.88 13.14 10.39
N GLN A 54 -14.70 14.45 10.55
CA GLN A 54 -13.40 15.13 10.45
C GLN A 54 -12.33 14.59 11.42
N ASN A 55 -12.76 13.83 12.43
CA ASN A 55 -11.96 13.31 13.54
C ASN A 55 -11.92 11.77 13.61
N ASP A 56 -12.35 11.08 12.55
CA ASP A 56 -12.30 9.62 12.53
C ASP A 56 -10.87 9.15 12.24
N LEU A 57 -10.22 8.57 13.26
CA LEU A 57 -8.85 8.08 13.15
C LEU A 57 -8.66 7.04 12.05
N ARG A 58 -9.71 6.30 11.64
CA ARG A 58 -9.63 5.35 10.52
C ARG A 58 -9.31 6.04 9.18
N LEU A 59 -9.64 7.32 9.06
CA LEU A 59 -9.38 8.17 7.89
C LEU A 59 -8.01 8.84 7.94
N SER A 60 -7.28 8.72 9.05
CA SER A 60 -5.98 9.38 9.22
C SER A 60 -4.91 8.80 8.31
N GLU A 61 -4.03 9.66 7.81
CA GLU A 61 -2.81 9.25 7.10
C GLU A 61 -1.95 8.34 7.98
N TRP A 62 -1.92 8.61 9.29
CA TRP A 62 -1.19 7.80 10.25
C TRP A 62 -1.67 6.34 10.25
N THR A 63 -2.99 6.10 10.22
CA THR A 63 -3.52 4.73 10.19
C THR A 63 -3.16 4.00 8.91
N ALA A 64 -3.23 4.67 7.76
CA ALA A 64 -2.86 4.07 6.47
C ALA A 64 -1.38 3.64 6.43
N LEU A 65 -0.49 4.49 6.94
CA LEU A 65 0.94 4.18 7.04
C LEU A 65 1.25 3.07 8.06
N SER A 66 0.57 3.07 9.21
CA SER A 66 0.69 1.99 10.20
C SER A 66 0.22 0.64 9.63
N PHE A 67 -0.87 0.63 8.86
CA PHE A 67 -1.32 -0.57 8.13
C PHE A 67 -0.27 -1.02 7.12
N THR A 68 0.41 -0.08 6.47
CA THR A 68 1.47 -0.40 5.51
C THR A 68 2.67 -1.05 6.20
N LEU A 69 3.07 -0.60 7.39
CA LEU A 69 4.09 -1.30 8.19
C LEU A 69 3.66 -2.71 8.55
N LYS A 70 2.40 -2.92 8.96
CA LYS A 70 1.88 -4.27 9.25
C LYS A 70 1.86 -5.19 8.04
N ILE A 71 1.61 -4.65 6.86
CA ILE A 71 1.74 -5.39 5.60
C ILE A 71 3.20 -5.81 5.37
N ILE A 72 4.17 -4.91 5.59
CA ILE A 72 5.59 -5.21 5.45
C ILE A 72 6.02 -6.31 6.43
N ASP A 73 5.59 -6.21 7.70
CA ASP A 73 5.89 -7.21 8.73
C ASP A 73 5.31 -8.58 8.36
N ALA A 74 4.06 -8.63 7.90
CA ALA A 74 3.42 -9.87 7.44
C ALA A 74 4.15 -10.49 6.23
N ILE A 75 4.68 -9.66 5.32
CA ILE A 75 5.47 -10.13 4.17
C ILE A 75 6.79 -10.73 4.62
N ARG A 76 7.48 -10.09 5.57
CA ARG A 76 8.74 -10.59 6.15
C ARG A 76 8.52 -11.94 6.82
N GLU A 77 7.53 -12.02 7.72
CA GLU A 77 7.21 -13.25 8.44
C GLU A 77 6.88 -14.41 7.48
N PHE A 78 6.08 -14.14 6.44
CA PHE A 78 5.75 -15.15 5.42
C PHE A 78 6.99 -15.64 4.65
N ARG A 79 7.92 -14.74 4.33
CA ARG A 79 9.18 -15.09 3.63
C ARG A 79 10.09 -15.92 4.54
N ASP A 80 10.20 -15.56 5.82
CA ASP A 80 11.04 -16.27 6.79
C ASP A 80 10.54 -17.70 7.02
N GLN A 81 9.23 -17.90 7.16
CA GLN A 81 8.61 -19.23 7.27
C GLN A 81 8.89 -20.12 6.04
N LYS A 82 8.97 -19.51 4.85
CA LYS A 82 9.30 -20.23 3.61
C LYS A 82 10.77 -20.66 3.57
N VAL A 83 11.70 -19.82 4.01
CA VAL A 83 13.15 -20.15 4.03
C VAL A 83 13.45 -21.35 4.94
N ILE A 84 12.70 -21.53 6.02
CA ILE A 84 12.83 -22.68 6.94
C ILE A 84 12.40 -24.01 6.28
N SER A 85 11.57 -23.95 5.23
CA SER A 85 11.08 -25.13 4.50
C SER A 85 12.10 -25.55 3.42
N ILE A 86 13.03 -26.44 3.78
CA ILE A 86 14.15 -26.96 2.97
C ILE A 86 13.76 -27.36 1.51
N ASN A 87 12.50 -27.74 1.28
CA ASN A 87 11.99 -28.13 -0.05
C ASN A 87 11.87 -26.98 -1.07
N SER A 88 11.91 -25.70 -0.66
CA SER A 88 11.77 -24.57 -1.61
C SER A 88 13.06 -24.12 -2.30
N LEU A 89 14.23 -24.59 -1.84
CA LEU A 89 15.53 -24.21 -2.42
C LEU A 89 15.82 -24.90 -3.77
N LEU A 90 15.13 -26.01 -4.06
CA LEU A 90 15.35 -26.83 -5.25
C LEU A 90 14.49 -26.41 -6.46
N ASN A 91 13.40 -25.67 -6.24
CA ASN A 91 12.50 -25.21 -7.29
C ASN A 91 12.81 -23.75 -7.63
N LYS A 92 13.53 -23.51 -8.74
CA LYS A 92 13.69 -22.19 -9.38
C LYS A 92 12.39 -21.75 -10.04
N ASP A 93 11.31 -21.71 -9.28
CA ASP A 93 10.04 -21.22 -9.77
C ASP A 93 10.14 -19.69 -9.90
N SER A 94 9.95 -19.17 -11.11
CA SER A 94 10.04 -17.72 -11.39
C SER A 94 8.82 -16.94 -10.87
N SER A 95 7.88 -17.65 -10.24
CA SER A 95 6.67 -17.05 -9.69
C SER A 95 7.00 -16.17 -8.47
N PRO A 96 6.25 -15.05 -8.28
CA PRO A 96 6.44 -14.20 -7.11
C PRO A 96 6.12 -14.98 -5.83
N ASP A 97 6.90 -14.76 -4.78
CA ASP A 97 6.71 -15.48 -3.51
C ASP A 97 5.35 -15.17 -2.87
N ILE A 98 4.85 -13.94 -3.05
CA ILE A 98 3.55 -13.46 -2.56
C ILE A 98 2.87 -12.68 -3.69
N TYR A 99 1.56 -12.88 -3.88
CA TYR A 99 0.75 -12.03 -4.73
C TYR A 99 0.22 -10.84 -3.92
N ILE A 100 0.63 -9.63 -4.28
CA ILE A 100 0.19 -8.42 -3.58
C ILE A 100 -1.22 -8.07 -4.03
N HIS A 101 -2.19 -8.16 -3.11
CA HIS A 101 -3.57 -7.73 -3.33
C HIS A 101 -4.20 -7.50 -1.95
N PRO A 102 -5.03 -6.45 -1.72
CA PRO A 102 -5.62 -6.18 -0.40
C PRO A 102 -6.38 -7.37 0.19
N ALA A 103 -7.08 -8.15 -0.64
CA ALA A 103 -7.80 -9.33 -0.15
C ALA A 103 -6.89 -10.49 0.33
N ASN A 104 -5.59 -10.45 0.03
CA ASN A 104 -4.62 -11.45 0.46
C ASN A 104 -4.05 -11.16 1.87
N PHE A 105 -4.29 -9.96 2.40
CA PHE A 105 -3.93 -9.57 3.76
C PHE A 105 -5.14 -9.72 4.67
N LEU A 106 -5.01 -10.57 5.68
CA LEU A 106 -5.98 -10.79 6.73
C LEU A 106 -5.65 -9.87 7.91
N ILE A 107 -6.68 -9.22 8.42
CA ILE A 107 -6.63 -8.27 9.52
C ILE A 107 -7.63 -8.70 10.61
N PRO A 108 -7.32 -8.47 11.89
CA PRO A 108 -8.22 -8.79 12.99
C PRO A 108 -9.58 -8.08 12.86
N SER A 109 -10.67 -8.82 13.02
CA SER A 109 -12.03 -8.27 13.02
C SER A 109 -12.24 -7.23 14.13
N SER A 110 -11.46 -7.29 15.21
CA SER A 110 -11.49 -6.32 16.32
C SER A 110 -11.19 -4.90 15.87
N LEU A 111 -10.43 -4.71 14.79
CA LEU A 111 -10.17 -3.38 14.24
C LEU A 111 -11.41 -2.74 13.62
N PHE A 112 -12.45 -3.51 13.26
CA PHE A 112 -13.61 -2.93 12.58
C PHE A 112 -14.50 -2.18 13.56
N LYS A 113 -14.80 -2.76 14.74
CA LYS A 113 -15.56 -2.13 15.84
C LYS A 113 -15.35 -2.90 17.17
N PRO A 114 -15.12 -2.21 18.30
CA PRO A 114 -14.84 -0.77 18.42
C PRO A 114 -13.44 -0.42 17.88
N PHE A 115 -13.28 0.75 17.27
CA PHE A 115 -11.99 1.26 16.81
C PHE A 115 -11.48 2.32 17.80
N PRO A 116 -10.16 2.44 18.03
CA PRO A 116 -9.60 3.44 18.93
C PRO A 116 -10.08 4.87 18.62
N GLU A 117 -10.46 5.60 19.67
CA GLU A 117 -10.96 6.98 19.57
C GLU A 117 -9.86 8.02 19.86
N THR A 118 -8.79 7.63 20.55
CA THR A 118 -7.64 8.51 20.84
C THR A 118 -6.38 8.06 20.10
N TRP A 119 -5.45 8.99 19.90
CA TRP A 119 -4.15 8.70 19.30
C TRP A 119 -3.34 7.67 20.10
N ASN A 120 -3.42 7.70 21.42
CA ASN A 120 -2.67 6.79 22.30
C ASN A 120 -3.23 5.36 22.23
N ASP A 121 -4.56 5.23 22.24
CA ASP A 121 -5.23 3.94 22.08
C ASP A 121 -4.95 3.35 20.71
N LEU A 122 -4.91 4.20 19.67
CA LEU A 122 -4.58 3.79 18.31
C LEU A 122 -3.14 3.27 18.22
N GLU A 123 -2.18 3.98 18.79
CA GLU A 123 -0.78 3.52 18.81
C GLU A 123 -0.64 2.20 19.55
N THR A 124 -1.29 2.06 20.70
CA THR A 124 -1.27 0.82 21.49
C THR A 124 -1.87 -0.33 20.70
N ALA A 125 -3.07 -0.14 20.12
CA ALA A 125 -3.72 -1.13 19.29
C ALA A 125 -2.85 -1.53 18.09
N MET A 126 -2.22 -0.57 17.41
CA MET A 126 -1.36 -0.87 16.27
C MET A 126 -0.07 -1.59 16.68
N ARG A 127 0.42 -1.51 17.91
CA ARG A 127 1.57 -2.33 18.34
C ARG A 127 1.20 -3.80 18.41
N GLU A 128 0.02 -4.11 18.92
CA GLU A 128 -0.45 -5.49 19.18
C GLU A 128 -1.06 -6.17 17.95
N VAL A 129 -1.56 -5.40 16.99
CA VAL A 129 -2.17 -5.94 15.76
C VAL A 129 -1.14 -6.69 14.92
N ILE A 130 -1.54 -7.89 14.49
CA ILE A 130 -0.80 -8.74 13.57
C ILE A 130 -1.64 -8.90 12.30
N PHE A 131 -1.00 -8.67 11.15
CA PHE A 131 -1.58 -8.97 9.84
C PHE A 131 -1.04 -10.32 9.39
N GLU A 132 -1.86 -11.07 8.69
CA GLU A 132 -1.47 -12.36 8.15
C GLU A 132 -1.66 -12.38 6.64
N ILE A 133 -0.86 -13.19 5.96
CA ILE A 133 -1.01 -13.41 4.52
C ILE A 133 -1.77 -14.71 4.32
N ARG A 134 -2.74 -14.71 3.39
CA ARG A 134 -3.44 -15.94 2.99
C ARG A 134 -2.45 -17.02 2.53
N PRO A 135 -2.79 -18.31 2.75
CA PRO A 135 -2.06 -19.41 2.14
C PRO A 135 -1.91 -19.22 0.64
N LYS A 136 -0.80 -19.70 0.07
CA LYS A 136 -0.40 -19.38 -1.31
C LYS A 136 -1.46 -19.79 -2.34
N GLU A 137 -2.14 -20.89 -2.08
CA GLU A 137 -3.19 -21.50 -2.90
C GLU A 137 -4.47 -20.65 -2.93
N GLU A 138 -4.70 -19.88 -1.87
CA GLU A 138 -5.84 -18.97 -1.72
C GLU A 138 -5.52 -17.54 -2.18
N GLN A 139 -4.26 -17.21 -2.49
CA GLN A 139 -3.90 -15.85 -2.87
C GLN A 139 -4.50 -15.48 -4.23
N ILE A 140 -5.18 -14.34 -4.25
CA ILE A 140 -5.68 -13.72 -5.48
C ILE A 140 -4.48 -13.23 -6.29
N LYS A 141 -4.38 -13.72 -7.53
CA LYS A 141 -3.42 -13.25 -8.53
C LYS A 141 -4.06 -12.11 -9.30
N ASP A 142 -3.46 -10.93 -9.22
CA ASP A 142 -3.96 -9.74 -9.88
C ASP A 142 -2.80 -8.96 -10.49
N GLU A 143 -2.73 -8.98 -11.82
CA GLU A 143 -1.66 -8.33 -12.60
C GLU A 143 -1.62 -6.81 -12.37
N ARG A 144 -2.72 -6.19 -11.92
CA ARG A 144 -2.79 -4.74 -11.64
C ARG A 144 -1.86 -4.31 -10.51
N TYR A 145 -1.47 -5.24 -9.64
CA TYR A 145 -0.55 -5.01 -8.52
C TYR A 145 0.88 -5.47 -8.83
N GLN A 146 1.15 -5.86 -10.08
CA GLN A 146 2.44 -6.32 -10.53
C GLN A 146 2.95 -5.39 -11.63
N THR A 147 4.23 -5.03 -11.55
CA THR A 147 4.92 -4.45 -12.72
C THR A 147 5.20 -5.58 -13.71
N SER A 148 4.95 -5.39 -15.01
CA SER A 148 5.30 -6.43 -15.98
C SER A 148 6.81 -6.65 -15.99
N SER A 149 7.23 -7.90 -16.06
CA SER A 149 8.62 -8.32 -16.25
C SER A 149 9.25 -7.82 -17.56
N LEU A 150 8.43 -7.42 -18.55
CA LEU A 150 8.89 -7.01 -19.88
C LEU A 150 9.71 -5.70 -19.91
N ASN A 151 9.62 -4.87 -18.85
CA ASN A 151 10.35 -3.61 -18.77
C ASN A 151 11.53 -3.63 -17.78
N SER A 152 11.85 -4.77 -17.14
CA SER A 152 12.92 -4.84 -16.16
C SER A 152 14.12 -5.63 -16.69
N ILE A 153 15.22 -4.93 -16.96
CA ILE A 153 16.54 -5.55 -17.23
C ILE A 153 17.00 -6.42 -16.05
N PHE A 154 16.44 -6.21 -14.85
CA PHE A 154 16.61 -7.03 -13.66
C PHE A 154 15.25 -7.29 -12.99
N TYR A 155 14.80 -8.54 -12.96
CA TYR A 155 13.65 -8.95 -12.16
C TYR A 155 14.07 -9.04 -10.69
N ASP A 156 13.79 -7.99 -9.93
CA ASP A 156 13.94 -8.00 -8.47
C ASP A 156 12.57 -8.18 -7.81
N LYS A 157 12.45 -9.24 -7.00
CA LYS A 157 11.22 -9.58 -6.27
C LYS A 157 10.80 -8.46 -5.32
N ASP A 158 11.75 -7.72 -4.75
CA ASP A 158 11.44 -6.61 -3.86
C ASP A 158 10.89 -5.42 -4.64
N ILE A 159 11.40 -5.11 -5.83
CA ILE A 159 10.84 -4.05 -6.67
C ILE A 159 9.38 -4.36 -7.05
N VAL A 160 9.08 -5.61 -7.43
CA VAL A 160 7.70 -6.04 -7.72
C VAL A 160 6.80 -5.91 -6.48
N THR A 161 7.32 -6.29 -5.32
CA THR A 161 6.60 -6.20 -4.04
C THR A 161 6.34 -4.74 -3.66
N LEU A 162 7.34 -3.86 -3.76
CA LEU A 162 7.26 -2.42 -3.49
C LEU A 162 6.24 -1.74 -4.39
N TYR A 163 6.19 -2.10 -5.68
CA TYR A 163 5.17 -1.63 -6.59
C TYR A 163 3.77 -1.98 -6.07
N GLY A 164 3.51 -3.26 -5.76
CA GLY A 164 2.22 -3.70 -5.25
C GLY A 164 1.83 -3.01 -3.93
N ILE A 165 2.76 -2.88 -2.99
CA ILE A 165 2.54 -2.18 -1.70
C ILE A 165 2.17 -0.73 -1.95
N SER A 166 2.85 -0.03 -2.87
CA SER A 166 2.55 1.37 -3.17
C SER A 166 1.13 1.55 -3.71
N ILE A 167 0.63 0.63 -4.55
CA ILE A 167 -0.77 0.64 -4.99
C ILE A 167 -1.72 0.49 -3.79
N ILE A 168 -1.43 -0.43 -2.86
CA ILE A 168 -2.22 -0.59 -1.63
C ILE A 168 -2.19 0.68 -0.76
N MET A 169 -1.03 1.32 -0.60
CA MET A 169 -0.90 2.60 0.13
C MET A 169 -1.83 3.65 -0.46
N ILE A 170 -1.88 3.77 -1.78
CA ILE A 170 -2.75 4.73 -2.48
C ILE A 170 -4.23 4.39 -2.26
N GLN A 171 -4.59 3.10 -2.26
CA GLN A 171 -5.96 2.67 -1.94
C GLN A 171 -6.38 3.00 -0.51
N LEU A 172 -5.48 2.85 0.46
CA LEU A 172 -5.71 3.20 1.85
C LEU A 172 -5.85 4.72 2.02
N LEU A 173 -4.90 5.49 1.50
CA LEU A 173 -4.84 6.94 1.69
C LEU A 173 -5.98 7.68 0.97
N CYS A 174 -6.30 7.28 -0.27
CA CYS A 174 -7.38 7.90 -1.02
C CYS A 174 -8.75 7.24 -0.81
N ARG A 175 -8.82 6.18 0.01
CA ARG A 175 -10.06 5.47 0.36
C ARG A 175 -10.80 4.94 -0.87
N LYS A 176 -10.04 4.44 -1.85
CA LYS A 176 -10.55 3.97 -3.14
C LYS A 176 -10.15 2.53 -3.37
N ASN A 177 -11.15 1.67 -3.53
CA ASN A 177 -10.97 0.28 -3.94
C ASN A 177 -10.66 0.12 -5.42
N SER A 178 -11.05 1.10 -6.24
CA SER A 178 -10.87 1.12 -7.68
C SER A 178 -10.33 2.47 -8.13
N PHE A 179 -9.35 2.45 -9.02
CA PHE A 179 -8.73 3.65 -9.57
C PHE A 179 -8.34 3.39 -11.03
N PRO A 180 -8.02 4.42 -11.84
CA PRO A 180 -7.71 4.23 -13.26
C PRO A 180 -6.48 3.38 -13.60
N TRP A 181 -5.60 3.00 -12.67
CA TRP A 181 -4.61 1.91 -12.89
C TRP A 181 -5.25 0.51 -13.01
N VAL A 182 -6.56 0.39 -12.81
CA VAL A 182 -7.34 -0.79 -13.25
C VAL A 182 -7.23 -0.99 -14.77
N TRP A 183 -6.75 0.01 -15.51
CA TRP A 183 -6.49 -0.04 -16.94
C TRP A 183 -5.00 -0.23 -17.27
N ASN A 184 -4.17 -0.55 -16.27
CA ASN A 184 -2.79 -1.00 -16.45
C ASN A 184 -2.85 -2.44 -17.00
N LEU A 185 -3.25 -2.57 -18.26
CA LEU A 185 -3.12 -3.81 -19.00
C LEU A 185 -1.62 -4.12 -19.08
N SER A 186 -1.27 -5.39 -18.94
CA SER A 186 0.12 -5.89 -18.89
C SER A 186 0.96 -5.50 -20.11
N ASP A 187 0.32 -5.08 -21.19
CA ASP A 187 0.91 -4.59 -22.45
C ASP A 187 1.22 -3.07 -22.45
N ARG A 188 0.69 -2.28 -21.50
CA ARG A 188 0.81 -0.80 -21.50
C ARG A 188 1.08 -0.24 -20.11
N ASN A 189 2.18 -0.67 -19.46
CA ASN A 189 2.64 -0.18 -18.14
C ASN A 189 2.89 1.35 -18.09
N LEU A 190 1.83 2.13 -18.26
CA LEU A 190 1.82 3.57 -18.15
C LEU A 190 1.64 3.84 -16.67
N ILE A 191 2.75 4.09 -15.98
CA ILE A 191 2.70 4.67 -14.64
C ILE A 191 2.10 6.07 -14.82
N TRP A 192 0.83 6.21 -14.45
CA TRP A 192 0.07 7.47 -14.58
C TRP A 192 0.50 8.51 -13.54
N SER A 193 1.79 8.71 -13.30
CA SER A 193 2.38 9.55 -12.24
C SER A 193 1.62 10.86 -12.00
N LYS A 194 1.20 11.56 -13.06
CA LYS A 194 0.38 12.78 -12.97
C LYS A 194 -1.00 12.56 -12.32
N VAL A 195 -1.71 11.50 -12.70
CA VAL A 195 -3.02 11.13 -12.11
C VAL A 195 -2.84 10.74 -10.65
N ILE A 196 -1.78 9.99 -10.35
CA ILE A 196 -1.43 9.54 -9.00
C ILE A 196 -1.18 10.74 -8.09
N THR A 197 -0.27 11.62 -8.50
CA THR A 197 0.05 12.84 -7.77
C THR A 197 -1.20 13.69 -7.56
N LYS A 198 -2.00 13.91 -8.61
CA LYS A 198 -3.26 14.66 -8.49
C LYS A 198 -4.21 14.06 -7.45
N GLN A 199 -4.41 12.74 -7.48
CA GLN A 199 -5.26 12.05 -6.53
C GLN A 199 -4.74 12.13 -5.09
N LEU A 200 -3.42 12.04 -4.91
CA LEU A 200 -2.82 12.17 -3.60
C LEU A 200 -2.95 13.60 -3.04
N THR A 201 -2.75 14.62 -3.89
CA THR A 201 -2.94 16.03 -3.52
C THR A 201 -4.39 16.34 -3.14
N GLU A 202 -5.37 15.78 -3.86
CA GLU A 202 -6.81 15.94 -3.56
C GLU A 202 -7.23 15.34 -2.21
N ASN A 203 -6.52 14.33 -1.70
CA ASN A 203 -6.88 13.64 -0.45
C ASN A 203 -6.20 14.21 0.80
N ALA A 204 -5.57 15.38 0.70
CA ALA A 204 -4.92 16.06 1.83
C ALA A 204 -3.90 15.14 2.53
N ILE A 205 -2.99 14.55 1.74
CA ILE A 205 -1.93 13.64 2.21
C ILE A 205 -0.62 14.41 2.32
N SER A 206 0.21 14.11 3.32
CA SER A 206 1.50 14.77 3.48
C SER A 206 2.40 14.60 2.26
N SER A 207 3.24 15.60 2.00
CA SER A 207 4.24 15.52 0.92
C SER A 207 5.24 14.37 1.11
N PHE A 208 5.45 13.93 2.35
CA PHE A 208 6.34 12.80 2.68
C PHE A 208 5.79 11.47 2.18
N SER A 209 4.52 11.17 2.47
CA SER A 209 3.85 9.96 1.96
C SER A 209 3.75 9.97 0.44
N GLN A 210 3.52 11.15 -0.16
CA GLN A 210 3.51 11.30 -1.62
C GLN A 210 4.87 10.92 -2.23
N LEU A 211 5.96 11.37 -1.63
CA LEU A 211 7.32 11.05 -2.07
C LEU A 211 7.65 9.56 -1.92
N ILE A 212 7.26 8.91 -0.81
CA ILE A 212 7.44 7.46 -0.63
C ILE A 212 6.74 6.69 -1.75
N ILE A 213 5.48 7.03 -2.06
CA ILE A 213 4.72 6.39 -3.14
C ILE A 213 5.38 6.64 -4.49
N GLN A 214 5.81 7.88 -4.75
CA GLN A 214 6.53 8.23 -5.97
C GLN A 214 7.83 7.43 -6.09
N SER A 215 8.59 7.26 -5.00
CA SER A 215 9.81 6.46 -4.97
C SER A 215 9.57 5.02 -5.39
N CYS A 216 8.53 4.36 -4.87
CA CYS A 216 8.22 2.97 -5.20
C CYS A 216 7.72 2.80 -6.64
N LEU A 217 7.07 3.81 -7.22
CA LEU A 217 6.51 3.74 -8.57
C LEU A 217 7.45 4.27 -9.66
N SER A 218 8.39 5.16 -9.31
CA SER A 218 9.20 5.93 -10.26
C SER A 218 10.15 5.06 -11.09
N ALA A 219 10.13 5.28 -12.41
CA ALA A 219 11.14 4.74 -13.32
C ALA A 219 12.53 5.32 -13.04
N ARG A 220 12.61 6.59 -12.62
CA ARG A 220 13.88 7.25 -12.29
C ARG A 220 14.55 6.62 -11.07
N ASN A 221 13.79 6.20 -10.06
CA ASN A 221 14.37 5.48 -8.92
C ASN A 221 15.01 4.16 -9.37
N ARG A 222 14.34 3.41 -10.26
CA ARG A 222 14.88 2.18 -10.86
C ARG A 222 16.12 2.43 -11.73
N GLU A 223 16.12 3.54 -12.48
CA GLU A 223 17.26 3.97 -13.27
C GLU A 223 18.47 4.34 -12.40
N THR A 224 18.26 5.14 -11.34
CA THR A 224 19.30 5.49 -10.37
C THR A 224 19.89 4.25 -9.70
N LEU A 225 19.05 3.29 -9.30
CA LEU A 225 19.51 2.00 -8.75
C LEU A 225 20.36 1.23 -9.75
N LEU A 226 19.96 1.20 -11.02
CA LEU A 226 20.71 0.54 -12.08
C LEU A 226 22.08 1.19 -12.28
N PHE A 227 22.15 2.51 -12.35
CA PHE A 227 23.43 3.22 -12.50
C PHE A 227 24.34 3.01 -11.29
N ASN A 228 23.79 3.09 -10.07
CA ASN A 228 24.53 2.83 -8.85
C ASN A 228 25.09 1.39 -8.82
N SER A 229 24.29 0.39 -9.24
CA SER A 229 24.76 -1.01 -9.32
C SER A 229 25.90 -1.22 -10.32
N ARG A 230 26.05 -0.32 -11.29
CA ARG A 230 27.11 -0.31 -12.30
C ARG A 230 28.27 0.61 -11.94
N ASN A 231 28.31 1.15 -10.71
CA ASN A 231 29.27 2.14 -10.26
C ASN A 231 29.32 3.40 -11.14
N ILE A 232 28.20 3.75 -11.79
CA ILE A 232 28.05 4.99 -12.57
C ILE A 232 27.47 6.04 -11.64
N SER A 233 28.24 7.09 -11.35
CA SER A 233 27.79 8.20 -10.50
C SER A 233 26.70 9.00 -11.21
N VAL A 234 25.49 9.03 -10.63
CA VAL A 234 24.41 9.90 -11.09
C VAL A 234 24.48 11.21 -10.30
N ASN A 235 24.95 12.29 -10.95
CA ASN A 235 25.19 13.58 -10.29
C ASN A 235 23.92 14.42 -10.05
N ASP A 236 22.76 13.98 -10.57
CA ASP A 236 21.50 14.74 -10.59
C ASP A 236 20.39 14.09 -9.73
N ILE A 237 20.77 13.49 -8.59
CA ILE A 237 19.83 12.83 -7.66
C ILE A 237 19.44 13.69 -6.46
N THR A 238 20.00 14.91 -6.36
CA THR A 238 19.85 15.81 -5.22
C THR A 238 18.39 16.15 -4.90
N TYR A 239 17.55 16.22 -5.92
CA TYR A 239 16.14 16.58 -5.83
C TYR A 239 15.20 15.39 -6.03
N ASP A 240 15.75 14.19 -6.26
CA ASP A 240 14.96 13.00 -6.50
C ASP A 240 14.30 12.50 -5.20
N PRO A 241 13.11 11.87 -5.28
CA PRO A 241 12.50 11.17 -4.15
C PRO A 241 13.47 10.16 -3.48
N PRO A 242 13.25 9.77 -2.22
CA PRO A 242 14.14 8.85 -1.52
C PRO A 242 14.34 7.55 -2.29
N ILE A 243 15.55 7.01 -2.30
CA ILE A 243 15.85 5.75 -2.99
C ILE A 243 15.32 4.60 -2.12
N ILE A 244 14.27 3.92 -2.59
CA ILE A 244 13.62 2.81 -1.88
C ILE A 244 13.71 1.58 -2.78
N HIS A 245 14.57 0.64 -2.40
CA HIS A 245 14.86 -0.58 -3.17
C HIS A 245 14.54 -1.87 -2.42
N SER A 246 14.31 -1.79 -1.10
CA SER A 246 13.99 -2.93 -0.24
C SER A 246 12.80 -2.62 0.68
N LEU A 247 12.21 -3.67 1.24
CA LEU A 247 11.18 -3.54 2.26
C LEU A 247 11.69 -2.85 3.52
N ASP A 248 12.96 -3.05 3.87
CA ASP A 248 13.59 -2.41 5.02
C ASP A 248 13.67 -0.90 4.84
N LYS A 249 14.10 -0.47 3.65
CA LYS A 249 14.19 0.95 3.35
C LYS A 249 12.80 1.60 3.31
N LEU A 250 11.80 0.90 2.78
CA LEU A 250 10.41 1.37 2.82
C LEU A 250 9.90 1.53 4.26
N ALA A 251 10.14 0.53 5.12
CA ALA A 251 9.73 0.58 6.52
C ALA A 251 10.41 1.72 7.29
N GLU A 252 11.70 1.97 7.03
CA GLU A 252 12.45 3.08 7.60
C GLU A 252 11.81 4.44 7.25
N GLU A 253 11.57 4.69 5.95
CA GLU A 253 11.00 5.97 5.50
C GLU A 253 9.54 6.16 5.97
N ILE A 254 8.75 5.08 6.04
CA ILE A 254 7.42 5.14 6.66
C ILE A 254 7.53 5.47 8.14
N THR A 255 8.46 4.86 8.88
CA THR A 255 8.66 5.13 10.32
C THR A 255 9.06 6.58 10.58
N LYS A 256 9.97 7.14 9.76
CA LYS A 256 10.31 8.57 9.81
C LYS A 256 9.07 9.43 9.58
N THR A 257 8.28 9.11 8.56
CA THR A 257 7.04 9.85 8.26
C THR A 257 6.03 9.75 9.40
N LEU A 258 5.83 8.57 9.99
CA LEU A 258 4.97 8.38 11.16
C LEU A 258 5.42 9.23 12.36
N ASN A 259 6.72 9.37 12.58
CA ASN A 259 7.27 10.23 13.64
C ASN A 259 6.98 11.71 13.39
N ILE A 260 7.13 12.19 12.15
CA ILE A 260 6.75 13.55 11.76
C ILE A 260 5.25 13.76 11.96
N LEU A 261 4.42 12.83 11.47
CA LEU A 261 2.98 12.89 11.63
C LEU A 261 2.56 12.88 13.11
N ARG A 262 3.27 12.14 13.97
CA ARG A 262 3.04 12.09 15.42
C ARG A 262 3.28 13.45 16.07
N GLN A 263 4.33 14.17 15.68
CA GLN A 263 4.60 15.53 16.16
C GLN A 263 3.56 16.55 15.69
N ASN A 264 2.86 16.25 14.59
CA ASN A 264 1.83 17.09 13.97
C ASN A 264 0.39 16.69 14.38
N ARG A 265 0.23 15.96 15.48
CA ARG A 265 -1.09 15.63 16.04
C ARG A 265 -1.54 16.72 17.00
N ILE A 266 -2.83 17.02 16.95
CA ILE A 266 -3.48 17.92 17.89
C ILE A 266 -4.63 17.16 18.56
N SER A 267 -4.74 17.30 19.87
CA SER A 267 -5.95 16.97 20.61
C SER A 267 -6.69 18.28 20.90
N VAL A 268 -7.92 18.39 20.40
CA VAL A 268 -8.80 19.55 20.66
C VAL A 268 -9.56 19.31 21.98
N GLU A 269 -10.28 20.32 22.49
CA GLU A 269 -11.29 20.12 23.54
C GLU A 269 -12.15 18.88 23.22
N ASP A 270 -12.45 18.07 24.25
CA ASP A 270 -13.05 16.73 24.19
C ASP A 270 -12.16 15.57 23.68
N ASN A 271 -10.82 15.71 23.69
CA ASN A 271 -9.87 14.68 23.21
C ASN A 271 -10.08 14.24 21.76
N SER A 272 -10.80 15.04 20.98
CA SER A 272 -11.07 14.75 19.59
C SER A 272 -9.76 14.77 18.79
N PRO A 273 -9.36 13.65 18.16
CA PRO A 273 -8.08 13.57 17.48
C PRO A 273 -8.13 14.31 16.14
N ARG A 274 -7.17 15.22 15.94
CA ARG A 274 -6.93 15.89 14.66
C ARG A 274 -5.49 15.67 14.20
N GLN A 275 -5.30 15.48 12.90
CA GLN A 275 -3.98 15.36 12.28
C GLN A 275 -3.74 16.59 11.41
N LEU A 276 -2.67 17.35 11.69
CA LEU A 276 -2.17 18.32 10.73
C LEU A 276 -1.39 17.58 9.64
N ILE A 277 -1.57 18.03 8.41
CA ILE A 277 -0.93 17.44 7.25
C ILE A 277 0.31 18.27 6.96
N PRO A 278 1.52 17.76 7.24
CA PRO A 278 2.73 18.49 6.96
C PRO A 278 2.94 18.56 5.44
N VAL A 279 3.11 19.78 4.95
CA VAL A 279 3.38 20.04 3.54
C VAL A 279 4.74 20.73 3.43
N SER A 280 5.65 20.11 2.70
CA SER A 280 6.93 20.72 2.34
C SER A 280 6.68 21.77 1.26
N LEU A 281 6.82 23.04 1.62
CA LEU A 281 6.80 24.17 0.68
C LEU A 281 7.88 24.01 -0.40
N ILE A 282 8.97 23.35 -0.05
CA ILE A 282 10.09 23.11 -0.93
C ILE A 282 9.76 22.05 -2.00
N TRP A 283 8.95 21.05 -1.64
CA TRP A 283 8.39 20.10 -2.60
C TRP A 283 7.38 20.78 -3.53
N LEU A 284 6.53 21.67 -2.99
CA LEU A 284 5.63 22.48 -3.80
C LEU A 284 6.36 23.43 -4.77
N SER A 285 7.58 23.86 -4.43
CA SER A 285 8.42 24.72 -5.27
C SER A 285 9.35 23.96 -6.23
N ASN A 286 9.18 22.63 -6.36
CA ASN A 286 9.93 21.73 -7.26
C ASN A 286 11.44 21.60 -6.97
N LYS A 287 11.95 21.99 -5.78
CA LYS A 287 13.39 21.94 -5.49
C LYS A 287 13.70 21.53 -4.05
N ASN A 288 13.51 20.24 -3.66
CA ASN A 288 14.29 19.46 -2.66
C ASN A 288 13.55 18.20 -2.20
N ASN A 289 14.32 17.17 -1.84
CA ASN A 289 13.86 15.98 -1.11
C ASN A 289 13.93 16.22 0.42
N PRO A 290 12.81 16.20 1.16
CA PRO A 290 12.75 16.46 2.60
C PRO A 290 13.26 15.29 3.47
N PHE A 291 13.66 14.17 2.85
CA PHE A 291 14.35 13.07 3.52
C PHE A 291 15.88 13.20 3.47
N ARG A 292 16.39 14.26 2.84
CA ARG A 292 17.82 14.56 2.83
C ARG A 292 18.21 15.13 4.20
N GLU A 293 19.16 14.50 4.85
CA GLU A 293 19.90 15.14 5.94
C GLU A 293 20.81 16.17 5.29
N ASP A 294 20.54 17.46 5.53
CA ASP A 294 21.50 18.50 5.19
C ASP A 294 22.71 18.28 6.10
N ASN A 295 23.72 17.57 5.59
CA ASN A 295 25.09 17.67 6.09
C ASN A 295 25.55 19.09 5.79
N ASN A 296 25.12 20.03 6.63
CA ASN A 296 25.72 21.36 6.67
C ASN A 296 27.08 21.20 7.34
N GLU A 297 28.11 21.02 6.50
CA GLU A 297 29.45 21.56 6.78
C GLU A 297 29.42 23.09 6.69
#